data_AF-H6UEN1-F1
#
_entry.id   AF-H6UEN1-F1
#
_cell.length_a   1.000
_cell.length_b   1.000
_cell.length_c   1.000
_cell.angle_alpha   90.00
_cell.angle_beta   90.00
_cell.angle_gamma   90.00
#
_symmetry.space_group_name_H-M   'P 1'
#
loop_
_entity.id
_entity.type
_entity.pdbx_description
1 polymer ?
#
loop_
_entity_poly.entity_id
_entity_poly.type
_entity_poly.pdbx_seq_one_letter_code
_entity_poly.pdbx_strand_id
1 'polypeptide(L)'
;GKRIPFGIRHRTLPHFIKDDYGPESKGFVENSYLAGLTPSEFFFHAMGGREGLIDTAVKTAETGYIQRRLIKAMESVMVNYDGTVRNSLAQMVQLRYGEDGLDGMWVENQNMPTMKPNNAVFERDFRTDLTDEYFTQKNYSEDVIRELQESQDAIELVESEWSQLEEDRRLLRKIFPRGDAKIVLPCNLQRLIWNAQKIFKVDLRKPVNLSPLHVIDGVRELSKKLVIVCGNDDISKQAQYNATLLMNILLRSTLCTKKMCTTAKLNTEAFDWLLGEIESRFLQSIAQPGEMVGALAAQSLGEPATQMTLNTFHYAGVSAKNVTLGVPRLKEIINVSKQLKTPSLTVFLTGAAAKDAEKAKDVLCKLEHTTLKKVTANTAIYYDPDPTNTVINEDEEWVSIFYEMPDFDPSKSSPWLLRIELDRKRMVDKKLSMETIAEKIQGGFGNDVHTIYTDDNAEKLVFRLRISGDDKSAEGQEEQVDKMEDDAFLKM
;
A
#
# COMPACT_ATOMS: atom_id res chain seq x y z
N GLY A 1 -19.29 9.69 -2.59
CA GLY A 1 -20.23 10.44 -3.45
C GLY A 1 -20.21 11.94 -3.11
N LYS A 2 -20.78 12.79 -3.97
CA LYS A 2 -21.06 14.21 -3.66
C LYS A 2 -22.53 14.37 -3.27
N ARG A 3 -22.88 15.46 -2.58
CA ARG A 3 -24.29 15.85 -2.36
C ARG A 3 -24.96 16.19 -3.70
N ILE A 4 -26.29 16.28 -3.72
CA ILE A 4 -27.06 16.58 -4.94
C ILE A 4 -26.56 17.92 -5.55
N PRO A 5 -26.09 17.92 -6.81
CA PRO A 5 -25.60 19.12 -7.47
C PRO A 5 -26.75 20.05 -7.84
N PHE A 6 -26.45 21.34 -8.06
CA PHE A 6 -27.43 22.28 -8.60
C PHE A 6 -27.66 21.99 -10.09
N GLY A 7 -28.82 21.45 -10.42
CA GLY A 7 -29.21 21.12 -11.79
C GLY A 7 -29.88 22.27 -12.55
N ILE A 8 -30.45 23.26 -11.84
CA ILE A 8 -31.25 24.33 -12.44
C ILE A 8 -30.83 25.66 -11.80
N ARG A 9 -30.38 26.67 -12.57
CA ARG A 9 -30.14 28.07 -12.12
C ARG A 9 -29.76 28.21 -10.62
N HIS A 10 -28.64 27.62 -10.19
CA HIS A 10 -28.14 27.64 -8.81
C HIS A 10 -29.09 27.08 -7.73
N ARG A 11 -29.92 26.09 -8.09
CA ARG A 11 -30.81 25.34 -7.18
C ARG A 11 -30.96 23.90 -7.64
N THR A 12 -31.49 23.04 -6.76
CA THR A 12 -31.72 21.61 -7.03
C THR A 12 -33.10 21.37 -7.65
N LEU A 13 -34.16 21.91 -7.03
CA LEU A 13 -35.55 21.84 -7.50
C LEU A 13 -36.18 23.24 -7.58
N PRO A 14 -37.24 23.45 -8.38
CA PRO A 14 -37.92 24.75 -8.47
C PRO A 14 -38.60 25.19 -7.17
N HIS A 15 -38.83 24.25 -6.24
CA HIS A 15 -39.41 24.50 -4.90
C HIS A 15 -38.41 25.13 -3.92
N PHE A 16 -37.11 25.04 -4.20
CA PHE A 16 -36.09 25.67 -3.36
C PHE A 16 -35.71 27.05 -3.90
N ILE A 17 -35.30 27.91 -2.97
CA ILE A 17 -34.75 29.23 -3.27
C ILE A 17 -33.38 29.06 -3.93
N LYS A 18 -32.93 30.07 -4.68
CA LYS A 18 -31.58 30.06 -5.27
C LYS A 18 -30.51 30.06 -4.18
N ASP A 19 -29.40 29.39 -4.46
CA ASP A 19 -28.23 29.28 -3.58
C ASP A 19 -28.54 28.68 -2.20
N ASP A 20 -29.54 27.81 -2.15
CA ASP A 20 -29.89 27.05 -0.94
C ASP A 20 -28.90 25.89 -0.72
N TYR A 21 -28.19 25.94 0.41
CA TYR A 21 -27.22 24.92 0.86
C TYR A 21 -27.75 24.10 2.05
N GLY A 22 -29.02 24.23 2.38
CA GLY A 22 -29.68 23.45 3.42
C GLY A 22 -29.58 21.93 3.19
N PRO A 23 -29.72 21.14 4.26
CA PRO A 23 -29.67 19.67 4.15
C PRO A 23 -30.79 19.14 3.24
N GLU A 24 -32.01 19.64 3.40
CA GLU A 24 -33.19 19.26 2.61
C GLU A 24 -32.99 19.52 1.11
N SER A 25 -32.50 20.71 0.76
CA SER A 25 -32.26 21.09 -0.64
C SER A 25 -31.13 20.31 -1.29
N LYS A 26 -30.25 19.68 -0.50
CA LYS A 26 -29.08 18.89 -0.94
C LYS A 26 -29.27 17.38 -0.85
N GLY A 27 -30.50 16.91 -0.65
CA GLY A 27 -30.86 15.49 -0.71
C GLY A 27 -30.75 14.74 0.60
N PHE A 28 -30.67 15.45 1.74
CA PHE A 28 -30.91 14.82 3.03
C PHE A 28 -32.39 14.49 3.19
N VAL A 29 -32.66 13.31 3.72
CA VAL A 29 -34.01 12.82 3.99
C VAL A 29 -34.14 12.71 5.50
N GLU A 30 -34.99 13.53 6.09
CA GLU A 30 -35.23 13.55 7.54
C GLU A 30 -36.22 12.44 7.92
N ASN A 31 -37.23 12.23 7.09
CA ASN A 31 -38.30 11.27 7.36
C ASN A 31 -37.88 9.82 7.10
N SER A 32 -38.43 8.89 7.89
CA SER A 32 -38.27 7.45 7.64
C SER A 32 -39.35 6.92 6.69
N TYR A 33 -39.14 5.74 6.11
CA TYR A 33 -40.16 5.09 5.28
C TYR A 33 -41.48 4.82 6.01
N LEU A 34 -41.46 4.72 7.35
CA LEU A 34 -42.66 4.54 8.15
C LEU A 34 -43.51 5.82 8.24
N ALA A 35 -42.85 6.96 8.40
CA ALA A 35 -43.51 8.26 8.46
C ALA A 35 -44.00 8.74 7.07
N GLY A 36 -43.38 8.21 6.01
CA GLY A 36 -43.59 8.65 4.64
C GLY A 36 -42.62 9.77 4.27
N LEU A 37 -42.26 9.83 2.99
CA LEU A 37 -41.32 10.83 2.47
C LEU A 37 -42.07 12.01 1.86
N THR A 38 -41.56 13.22 2.04
CA THR A 38 -42.06 14.38 1.29
C THR A 38 -41.74 14.22 -0.21
N PRO A 39 -42.44 14.93 -1.12
CA PRO A 39 -42.20 14.81 -2.55
C PRO A 39 -40.75 15.12 -2.97
N SER A 40 -40.10 16.08 -2.29
CA SER A 40 -38.71 16.44 -2.56
C SER A 40 -37.72 15.36 -2.10
N GLU A 41 -37.92 14.82 -0.88
CA GLU A 41 -37.15 13.70 -0.33
C GLU A 41 -37.30 12.44 -1.19
N PHE A 42 -38.54 12.13 -1.61
CA PHE A 42 -38.82 10.98 -2.47
C PHE A 42 -38.10 11.11 -3.82
N PHE A 43 -38.07 12.31 -4.42
CA PHE A 43 -37.35 12.55 -5.66
C PHE A 43 -35.84 12.34 -5.50
N PHE A 44 -35.23 12.89 -4.44
CA PHE A 44 -33.80 12.71 -4.17
C PHE A 44 -33.47 11.25 -3.85
N HIS A 45 -34.34 10.56 -3.12
CA HIS A 45 -34.20 9.13 -2.84
C HIS A 45 -34.27 8.29 -4.12
N ALA A 46 -35.26 8.56 -4.99
CA ALA A 46 -35.41 7.89 -6.28
C ALA A 46 -34.22 8.17 -7.22
N MET A 47 -33.64 9.37 -7.16
CA MET A 47 -32.42 9.71 -7.92
C MET A 47 -31.25 8.82 -7.51
N GLY A 48 -31.01 8.66 -6.20
CA GLY A 48 -29.95 7.77 -5.69
C GLY A 48 -30.22 6.29 -6.03
N GLY A 49 -31.47 5.84 -5.88
CA GLY A 49 -31.86 4.48 -6.26
C GLY A 49 -31.67 4.19 -7.75
N ARG A 50 -32.01 5.16 -8.62
CA ARG A 50 -31.79 5.04 -10.07
C ARG A 50 -30.31 4.95 -10.44
N GLU A 51 -29.44 5.73 -9.80
CA GLU A 51 -28.00 5.63 -10.00
C GLU A 51 -27.50 4.21 -9.69
N GLY A 52 -27.87 3.65 -8.53
CA GLY A 52 -27.50 2.29 -8.15
C GLY A 52 -28.02 1.20 -9.10
N LEU A 53 -29.26 1.34 -9.58
CA LEU A 53 -29.85 0.41 -10.56
C LEU A 53 -29.13 0.45 -11.92
N ILE A 54 -28.83 1.65 -12.43
CA ILE A 54 -28.11 1.81 -13.70
C ILE A 54 -26.69 1.24 -13.56
N ASP A 55 -26.02 1.56 -12.45
CA ASP A 55 -24.67 1.11 -12.17
C ASP A 55 -24.55 -0.42 -12.12
N THR A 56 -25.52 -1.07 -11.47
CA THR A 56 -25.63 -2.54 -11.43
C THR A 56 -25.77 -3.13 -12.84
N ALA A 57 -26.63 -2.54 -13.68
CA ALA A 57 -26.85 -3.02 -15.04
C ALA A 57 -25.60 -2.90 -15.93
N VAL A 58 -24.92 -1.75 -15.90
CA VAL A 58 -23.70 -1.52 -16.70
C VAL A 58 -22.55 -2.42 -16.24
N LYS A 59 -22.33 -2.53 -14.93
CA LYS A 59 -21.18 -3.26 -14.38
C LYS A 59 -21.28 -4.77 -14.58
N THR A 60 -22.50 -5.33 -14.65
CA THR A 60 -22.72 -6.76 -14.93
C THR A 60 -22.15 -7.18 -16.30
N ALA A 61 -22.27 -6.33 -17.33
CA ALA A 61 -21.73 -6.61 -18.65
C ALA A 61 -20.20 -6.57 -18.68
N GLU A 62 -19.59 -5.61 -17.97
CA GLU A 62 -18.13 -5.45 -17.95
C GLU A 62 -17.41 -6.58 -17.20
N THR A 63 -17.96 -7.03 -16.07
CA THR A 63 -17.34 -8.10 -15.26
C THR A 63 -17.36 -9.44 -15.98
N GLY A 64 -18.44 -9.77 -16.69
CA GLY A 64 -18.50 -10.97 -17.53
C GLY A 64 -17.44 -10.98 -18.65
N TYR A 65 -17.19 -9.82 -19.25
CA TYR A 65 -16.12 -9.69 -20.25
C TYR A 65 -14.72 -9.89 -19.64
N ILE A 66 -14.46 -9.28 -18.46
CA ILE A 66 -13.19 -9.46 -17.74
C ILE A 66 -13.00 -10.93 -17.36
N GLN A 67 -14.03 -11.59 -16.84
CA GLN A 67 -14.01 -13.00 -16.48
C GLN A 67 -13.61 -13.88 -17.66
N ARG A 68 -14.26 -13.69 -18.81
CA ARG A 68 -13.93 -14.43 -20.04
C ARG A 68 -12.47 -14.23 -20.47
N ARG A 69 -11.96 -13.00 -20.36
CA ARG A 69 -10.56 -12.70 -20.70
C ARG A 69 -9.56 -13.38 -19.76
N LEU A 70 -9.83 -13.37 -18.46
CA LEU A 70 -8.99 -14.05 -17.47
C LEU A 70 -8.92 -15.56 -17.74
N ILE A 71 -10.08 -16.19 -18.00
CA ILE A 71 -10.14 -17.61 -18.34
C ILE A 71 -9.30 -17.88 -19.60
N LYS A 72 -9.50 -17.11 -20.68
CA LYS A 72 -8.75 -17.31 -21.93
C LYS A 72 -7.24 -17.12 -21.78
N ALA A 73 -6.79 -16.27 -20.87
CA ALA A 73 -5.36 -16.09 -20.62
C ALA A 73 -4.75 -17.26 -19.83
N MET A 74 -5.52 -17.89 -18.93
CA MET A 74 -4.99 -18.85 -17.95
C MET A 74 -5.48 -20.29 -18.16
N GLU A 75 -6.35 -20.57 -19.13
CA GLU A 75 -6.95 -21.91 -19.34
C GLU A 75 -5.93 -23.03 -19.62
N SER A 76 -4.71 -22.68 -20.04
CA SER A 76 -3.64 -23.65 -20.33
C SER A 76 -2.75 -23.99 -19.14
N VAL A 77 -2.93 -23.32 -18.00
CA VAL A 77 -2.06 -23.48 -16.82
C VAL A 77 -2.59 -24.59 -15.92
N MET A 78 -1.75 -25.59 -15.65
CA MET A 78 -2.08 -26.76 -14.84
C MET A 78 -0.91 -27.21 -13.96
N VAL A 79 -1.22 -27.99 -12.92
CA VAL A 79 -0.21 -28.65 -12.07
C VAL A 79 0.22 -29.96 -12.74
N ASN A 80 1.52 -30.16 -12.90
CA ASN A 80 2.10 -31.39 -13.45
C ASN A 80 2.44 -32.39 -12.33
N TYR A 81 2.65 -33.66 -12.70
CA TYR A 81 2.99 -34.75 -11.78
C TYR A 81 4.29 -34.55 -10.98
N ASP A 82 5.18 -33.68 -11.45
CA ASP A 82 6.39 -33.29 -10.73
C ASP A 82 6.14 -32.19 -9.67
N GLY A 83 4.88 -31.76 -9.51
CA GLY A 83 4.44 -30.67 -8.63
C GLY A 83 4.69 -29.26 -9.18
N THR A 84 5.22 -29.14 -10.40
CA THR A 84 5.45 -27.83 -11.05
C THR A 84 4.20 -27.35 -11.74
N VAL A 85 4.04 -26.02 -11.87
CA VAL A 85 2.93 -25.44 -12.62
C VAL A 85 3.45 -25.06 -14.01
N ARG A 86 2.82 -25.59 -15.05
CA ARG A 86 3.26 -25.38 -16.45
C ARG A 86 2.09 -24.94 -17.33
N ASN A 87 2.43 -24.30 -18.44
CA ASN A 87 1.49 -24.00 -19.52
C ASN A 87 1.41 -25.15 -20.55
N SER A 88 0.57 -24.99 -21.57
CA SER A 88 0.41 -25.97 -22.66
C SER A 88 1.67 -26.21 -23.50
N LEU A 89 2.63 -25.28 -23.49
CA LEU A 89 3.94 -25.41 -24.14
C LEU A 89 4.99 -26.05 -23.24
N ALA A 90 4.58 -26.60 -22.09
CA ALA A 90 5.45 -27.15 -21.05
C ALA A 90 6.46 -26.15 -20.48
N GLN A 91 6.23 -24.84 -20.64
CA GLN A 91 7.02 -23.81 -20.00
C GLN A 91 6.60 -23.73 -18.53
N MET A 92 7.60 -23.73 -17.65
CA MET A 92 7.39 -23.66 -16.21
C MET A 92 6.99 -22.23 -15.81
N VAL A 93 5.86 -22.11 -15.13
CA VAL A 93 5.34 -20.85 -14.57
C VAL A 93 5.73 -20.72 -13.10
N GLN A 94 5.56 -21.79 -12.32
CA GLN A 94 5.95 -21.86 -10.91
C GLN A 94 6.62 -23.21 -10.61
N LEU A 95 7.58 -23.21 -9.68
CA LEU A 95 8.25 -24.43 -9.19
C LEU A 95 7.31 -25.31 -8.37
N ARG A 96 6.44 -24.67 -7.58
CA ARG A 96 5.39 -25.30 -6.78
C ARG A 96 4.14 -24.45 -6.83
N TYR A 97 2.99 -25.10 -6.88
CA TYR A 97 1.69 -24.42 -6.81
C TYR A 97 1.59 -23.59 -5.53
N GLY A 98 1.18 -22.33 -5.61
CA GLY A 98 1.02 -21.48 -4.42
C GLY A 98 2.33 -21.14 -3.66
N GLU A 99 3.50 -21.48 -4.22
CA GLU A 99 4.82 -21.42 -3.56
C GLU A 99 4.99 -22.34 -2.33
N ASP A 100 3.96 -23.07 -1.93
CA ASP A 100 3.95 -24.04 -0.84
C ASP A 100 3.61 -25.46 -1.30
N GLY A 101 2.98 -25.65 -2.45
CA GLY A 101 2.54 -26.94 -2.99
C GLY A 101 1.21 -27.45 -2.39
N LEU A 102 0.45 -26.57 -1.74
CA LEU A 102 -0.76 -26.93 -0.99
C LEU A 102 -2.01 -26.41 -1.70
N ASP A 103 -3.11 -27.14 -1.53
CA ASP A 103 -4.43 -26.79 -2.04
C ASP A 103 -5.10 -25.75 -1.12
N GLY A 104 -5.59 -24.67 -1.74
CA GLY A 104 -6.30 -23.57 -1.08
C GLY A 104 -7.65 -23.98 -0.46
N MET A 105 -8.21 -25.14 -0.78
CA MET A 105 -9.42 -25.65 -0.10
C MET A 105 -9.16 -26.02 1.36
N TRP A 106 -7.95 -26.49 1.69
CA TRP A 106 -7.62 -27.07 3.00
C TRP A 106 -6.95 -26.08 3.97
N VAL A 107 -6.64 -24.87 3.51
CA VAL A 107 -5.98 -23.85 4.32
C VAL A 107 -6.96 -23.06 5.17
N GLU A 108 -6.55 -22.70 6.38
CA GLU A 108 -7.35 -21.90 7.30
C GLU A 108 -6.55 -20.72 7.85
N ASN A 109 -7.25 -19.67 8.27
CA ASN A 109 -6.63 -18.55 8.98
C ASN A 109 -6.20 -19.00 10.38
N GLN A 110 -4.90 -18.86 10.66
CA GLN A 110 -4.28 -19.18 11.94
C GLN A 110 -3.45 -17.99 12.44
N ASN A 111 -3.07 -18.02 13.72
CA ASN A 111 -2.22 -16.99 14.32
C ASN A 111 -0.88 -17.59 14.71
N MET A 112 0.22 -16.94 14.32
CA MET A 112 1.57 -17.29 14.78
C MET A 112 1.78 -16.86 16.24
N PRO A 113 2.00 -17.80 17.19
CA PRO A 113 2.15 -17.47 18.61
C PRO A 113 3.40 -16.65 18.95
N THR A 114 4.47 -16.80 18.17
CA THR A 114 5.82 -16.25 18.46
C THR A 114 6.01 -14.80 18.00
N MET A 115 5.12 -14.30 17.14
CA MET A 115 5.35 -13.04 16.42
C MET A 115 5.14 -11.80 17.29
N LYS A 116 4.01 -11.73 17.99
CA LYS A 116 3.57 -10.55 18.78
C LYS A 116 4.24 -10.36 20.16
N PRO A 117 4.55 -11.41 20.94
CA PRO A 117 5.07 -11.23 22.30
C PRO A 117 6.32 -10.35 22.35
N ASN A 118 6.56 -9.68 23.49
CA ASN A 118 7.85 -9.05 23.78
C ASN A 118 8.89 -10.13 24.11
N ASN A 119 10.16 -9.76 24.33
CA ASN A 119 11.21 -10.75 24.59
C ASN A 119 11.00 -11.49 25.93
N ALA A 120 10.61 -10.79 27.01
CA ALA A 120 10.40 -11.39 28.33
C ALA A 120 9.19 -12.35 28.39
N VAL A 121 8.07 -12.00 27.75
CA VAL A 121 6.87 -12.84 27.64
C VAL A 121 7.15 -14.05 26.77
N PHE A 122 7.94 -13.88 25.69
CA PHE A 122 8.36 -15.00 24.86
C PHE A 122 9.22 -16.00 25.65
N GLU A 123 10.20 -15.51 26.41
CA GLU A 123 11.02 -16.37 27.26
C GLU A 123 10.16 -17.12 28.28
N ARG A 124 9.29 -16.42 29.02
CA ARG A 124 8.40 -17.05 30.00
C ARG A 124 7.47 -18.12 29.40
N ASP A 125 6.94 -17.88 28.21
CA ASP A 125 5.90 -18.71 27.60
C ASP A 125 6.45 -19.91 26.81
N PHE A 126 7.71 -19.86 26.37
CA PHE A 126 8.31 -20.88 25.48
C PHE A 126 9.57 -21.52 26.04
N ARG A 127 10.34 -20.85 26.91
CA ARG A 127 11.53 -21.43 27.55
C ARG A 127 11.11 -22.44 28.63
N THR A 128 11.76 -23.61 28.59
CA THR A 128 11.55 -24.68 29.57
C THR A 128 12.82 -24.89 30.35
N ASP A 129 12.83 -24.47 31.62
CA ASP A 129 13.96 -24.71 32.51
C ASP A 129 13.67 -25.98 33.33
N LEU A 130 14.37 -27.07 32.99
CA LEU A 130 14.23 -28.36 33.69
C LEU A 130 14.91 -28.36 35.07
N THR A 131 15.80 -27.40 35.33
CA THR A 131 16.49 -27.25 36.63
C THR A 131 15.58 -26.72 37.73
N ASP A 132 14.44 -26.11 37.39
CA ASP A 132 13.47 -25.64 38.36
C ASP A 132 12.61 -26.81 38.85
N GLU A 133 12.92 -27.32 40.05
CA GLU A 133 12.20 -28.41 40.69
C GLU A 133 10.71 -28.09 40.89
N TYR A 134 10.35 -26.84 41.17
CA TYR A 134 8.96 -26.44 41.38
C TYR A 134 8.16 -26.51 40.08
N PHE A 135 8.74 -26.04 38.96
CA PHE A 135 8.10 -26.15 37.64
C PHE A 135 7.90 -27.61 37.24
N THR A 136 8.92 -28.44 37.47
CA THR A 136 8.93 -29.85 37.07
C THR A 136 7.93 -30.69 37.88
N GLN A 137 7.94 -30.57 39.22
CA GLN A 137 7.01 -31.28 40.11
C GLN A 137 5.55 -30.86 39.91
N LYS A 138 5.30 -29.60 39.54
CA LYS A 138 3.93 -29.10 39.35
C LYS A 138 3.29 -29.63 38.07
N ASN A 139 4.06 -29.81 37.01
CA ASN A 139 3.50 -30.06 35.68
C ASN A 139 3.75 -31.46 35.13
N TYR A 140 4.76 -32.20 35.60
CA TYR A 140 5.06 -33.57 35.14
C TYR A 140 4.71 -34.62 36.19
N SER A 141 4.39 -35.84 35.75
CA SER A 141 4.20 -37.00 36.63
C SER A 141 5.54 -37.49 37.20
N GLU A 142 5.50 -38.14 38.37
CA GLU A 142 6.71 -38.67 39.03
C GLU A 142 7.52 -39.61 38.14
N ASP A 143 6.85 -40.41 37.30
CA ASP A 143 7.50 -41.30 36.33
C ASP A 143 8.36 -40.56 35.31
N VAL A 144 7.84 -39.44 34.76
CA VAL A 144 8.55 -38.61 33.79
C VAL A 144 9.68 -37.85 34.48
N ILE A 145 9.51 -37.45 35.74
CA ILE A 145 10.57 -36.77 36.51
C ILE A 145 11.76 -37.71 36.72
N ARG A 146 11.50 -38.99 37.04
CA ARG A 146 12.57 -39.99 37.15
C ARG A 146 13.29 -40.21 35.82
N GLU A 147 12.55 -40.31 34.72
CA GLU A 147 13.13 -40.43 33.36
C GLU A 147 14.03 -39.23 33.02
N LEU A 148 13.59 -38.01 33.36
CA LEU A 148 14.37 -36.78 33.15
C LEU A 148 15.63 -36.71 34.02
N GLN A 149 15.61 -37.27 35.22
CA GLN A 149 16.80 -37.36 36.09
C GLN A 149 17.80 -38.41 35.61
N GLU A 150 17.32 -39.50 34.99
CA GLU A 150 18.16 -40.55 34.42
C GLU A 150 18.79 -40.11 33.09
N SER A 151 18.12 -39.27 32.30
CA SER A 151 18.60 -38.79 31.01
C SER A 151 19.60 -37.65 31.13
N GLN A 152 20.83 -37.86 30.66
CA GLN A 152 21.88 -36.83 30.64
C GLN A 152 21.67 -35.78 29.54
N ASP A 153 20.99 -36.13 28.45
CA ASP A 153 20.86 -35.29 27.26
C ASP A 153 19.62 -34.38 27.29
N ALA A 154 18.75 -34.54 28.30
CA ALA A 154 17.45 -33.87 28.32
C ALA A 154 17.55 -32.33 28.36
N ILE A 155 18.53 -31.82 29.12
CA ILE A 155 18.77 -30.37 29.22
C ILE A 155 19.28 -29.81 27.89
N GLU A 156 20.21 -30.51 27.23
CA GLU A 156 20.78 -30.08 25.95
C GLU A 156 19.71 -30.05 24.85
N LEU A 157 18.84 -31.07 24.79
CA LEU A 157 17.77 -31.13 23.80
C LEU A 157 16.74 -30.01 23.98
N VAL A 158 16.36 -29.69 25.21
CA VAL A 158 15.43 -28.58 25.49
C VAL A 158 16.06 -27.22 25.18
N GLU A 159 17.34 -27.03 25.48
CA GLU A 159 18.05 -25.79 25.12
C GLU A 159 18.21 -25.65 23.60
N SER A 160 18.37 -26.76 22.88
CA SER A 160 18.39 -26.79 21.41
C SER A 160 17.03 -26.40 20.81
N GLU A 161 15.92 -26.83 21.42
CA GLU A 161 14.56 -26.43 21.03
C GLU A 161 14.38 -24.91 21.22
N TRP A 162 14.81 -24.38 22.36
CA TRP A 162 14.75 -22.95 22.66
C TRP A 162 15.55 -22.12 21.65
N SER A 163 16.79 -22.52 21.35
CA SER A 163 17.65 -21.84 20.38
C SER A 163 17.00 -21.81 18.99
N GLN A 164 16.41 -22.93 18.55
CA GLN A 164 15.68 -23.00 17.28
C GLN A 164 14.46 -22.08 17.23
N LEU A 165 13.67 -22.01 18.31
CA LEU A 165 12.52 -21.12 18.40
C LEU A 165 12.92 -19.63 18.38
N GLU A 166 14.07 -19.30 18.96
CA GLU A 166 14.61 -17.94 18.91
C GLU A 166 15.02 -17.55 17.48
N GLU A 167 15.72 -18.44 16.78
CA GLU A 167 16.09 -18.26 15.37
C GLU A 167 14.87 -18.12 14.47
N ASP A 168 13.90 -19.02 14.60
CA ASP A 168 12.63 -19.01 13.86
C ASP A 168 11.90 -17.66 14.06
N ARG A 169 11.90 -17.13 15.28
CA ARG A 169 11.30 -15.84 15.59
C ARG A 169 12.04 -14.67 14.93
N ARG A 170 13.37 -14.70 14.91
CA ARG A 170 14.19 -13.69 14.20
C ARG A 170 13.90 -13.74 12.70
N LEU A 171 13.81 -14.93 12.12
CA LEU A 171 13.44 -15.13 10.72
C LEU A 171 12.03 -14.63 10.41
N LEU A 172 11.03 -14.97 11.24
CA LEU A 172 9.65 -14.49 11.05
C LEU A 172 9.55 -12.96 11.05
N ARG A 173 10.30 -12.27 11.93
CA ARG A 173 10.33 -10.80 11.97
C ARG A 173 10.98 -10.19 10.74
N LYS A 174 11.90 -10.91 10.09
CA LYS A 174 12.49 -10.52 8.81
C LYS A 174 11.51 -10.75 7.65
N ILE A 175 10.77 -11.86 7.66
CA ILE A 175 9.78 -12.22 6.63
C ILE A 175 8.56 -11.28 6.71
N PHE A 176 8.05 -11.01 7.92
CA PHE A 176 6.86 -10.19 8.17
C PHE A 176 7.22 -8.90 8.93
N PRO A 177 7.83 -7.89 8.28
CA PRO A 177 8.31 -6.68 8.95
C PRO A 177 7.19 -5.80 9.53
N ARG A 178 5.95 -5.95 9.02
CA ARG A 178 4.78 -5.22 9.52
C ARG A 178 4.20 -5.80 10.82
N GLY A 179 4.64 -7.00 11.24
CA GLY A 179 4.15 -7.63 12.46
C GLY A 179 2.74 -8.21 12.37
N ASP A 180 2.25 -8.53 11.16
CA ASP A 180 1.01 -9.30 11.05
C ASP A 180 1.27 -10.74 11.52
N ALA A 181 0.46 -11.20 12.47
CA ALA A 181 0.57 -12.55 13.00
C ALA A 181 -0.43 -13.50 12.37
N LYS A 182 -1.38 -12.98 11.57
CA LYS A 182 -2.33 -13.82 10.84
C LYS A 182 -1.60 -14.45 9.67
N ILE A 183 -1.70 -15.77 9.60
CA ILE A 183 -1.13 -16.60 8.56
C ILE A 183 -2.22 -17.52 8.03
N VAL A 184 -2.05 -17.98 6.79
CA VAL A 184 -2.96 -18.93 6.16
C VAL A 184 -2.16 -20.20 5.94
N LEU A 185 -2.50 -21.27 6.67
CA LEU A 185 -1.83 -22.56 6.61
C LEU A 185 -2.83 -23.69 6.79
N PRO A 186 -2.57 -24.89 6.23
CA PRO A 186 -3.40 -26.06 6.45
C PRO A 186 -3.32 -26.51 7.92
N CYS A 187 -4.23 -27.40 8.30
CA CYS A 187 -4.23 -28.04 9.63
C CYS A 187 -4.31 -27.02 10.78
N ASN A 188 -5.52 -26.67 11.20
CA ASN A 188 -5.72 -25.80 12.36
C ASN A 188 -5.27 -26.49 13.67
N LEU A 189 -4.03 -26.21 14.08
CA LEU A 189 -3.37 -26.95 15.16
C LEU A 189 -4.06 -26.72 16.52
N GLN A 190 -4.58 -25.51 16.77
CA GLN A 190 -5.32 -25.22 18.00
C GLN A 190 -6.60 -26.07 18.09
N ARG A 191 -7.31 -26.22 16.97
CA ARG A 191 -8.51 -27.06 16.90
C ARG A 191 -8.17 -28.54 17.06
N LEU A 192 -7.07 -29.01 16.46
CA LEU A 192 -6.63 -30.41 16.59
C LEU A 192 -6.22 -30.75 18.03
N ILE A 193 -5.49 -29.86 18.71
CA ILE A 193 -5.15 -30.01 20.13
C ILE A 193 -6.43 -30.08 20.98
N TRP A 194 -7.41 -29.21 20.73
CA TRP A 194 -8.67 -29.22 21.45
C TRP A 194 -9.48 -30.51 21.20
N ASN A 195 -9.50 -31.01 19.95
CA ASN A 195 -10.12 -32.29 19.63
C ASN A 195 -9.45 -33.44 20.38
N ALA A 196 -8.11 -33.48 20.42
CA ALA A 196 -7.36 -34.48 21.19
C ALA A 196 -7.76 -34.45 22.67
N GLN A 197 -7.81 -33.26 23.28
CA GLN A 197 -8.24 -33.10 24.68
C GLN A 197 -9.65 -33.68 24.94
N LYS A 198 -10.56 -33.55 23.99
CA LYS A 198 -11.93 -34.07 24.10
C LYS A 198 -12.02 -35.58 23.91
N ILE A 199 -11.31 -36.12 22.92
CA ILE A 199 -11.31 -37.56 22.61
C ILE A 199 -10.75 -38.36 23.79
N PHE A 200 -9.59 -37.93 24.31
CA PHE A 200 -8.89 -38.62 25.39
C PHE A 200 -9.33 -38.16 26.80
N LYS A 201 -10.31 -37.25 26.88
CA LYS A 201 -10.87 -36.71 28.14
C LYS A 201 -9.76 -36.24 29.10
N VAL A 202 -8.87 -35.41 28.59
CA VAL A 202 -7.71 -34.89 29.31
C VAL A 202 -8.15 -33.99 30.47
N ASP A 203 -7.62 -34.23 31.67
CA ASP A 203 -7.86 -33.40 32.85
C ASP A 203 -6.74 -32.36 33.01
N LEU A 204 -7.09 -31.09 32.81
CA LEU A 204 -6.14 -29.97 32.87
C LEU A 204 -5.57 -29.72 34.29
N ARG A 205 -6.16 -30.30 35.33
CA ARG A 205 -5.67 -30.13 36.71
C ARG A 205 -4.54 -31.09 37.05
N LYS A 206 -4.45 -32.23 36.37
CA LYS A 206 -3.45 -33.26 36.65
C LYS A 206 -2.09 -32.88 36.05
N PRO A 207 -0.99 -33.44 36.62
CA PRO A 207 0.30 -33.42 35.96
C PRO A 207 0.27 -34.26 34.68
N VAL A 208 1.12 -33.89 33.74
CA VAL A 208 1.20 -34.45 32.38
C VAL A 208 2.13 -35.66 32.39
N ASN A 209 1.66 -36.76 31.80
CA ASN A 209 2.45 -37.98 31.62
C ASN A 209 3.08 -38.03 30.21
N LEU A 210 3.69 -36.93 29.76
CA LEU A 210 4.30 -36.80 28.43
C LEU A 210 5.73 -36.31 28.63
N SER A 211 6.69 -37.13 28.20
CA SER A 211 8.11 -36.79 28.27
C SER A 211 8.44 -35.65 27.30
N PRO A 212 9.14 -34.59 27.74
CA PRO A 212 9.67 -33.53 26.86
C PRO A 212 10.44 -34.05 25.66
N LEU A 213 11.20 -35.14 25.85
CA LEU A 213 12.02 -35.75 24.81
C LEU A 213 11.14 -36.29 23.69
N HIS A 214 10.07 -36.99 24.06
CA HIS A 214 9.09 -37.51 23.12
C HIS A 214 8.41 -36.40 22.30
N VAL A 215 8.18 -35.23 22.91
CA VAL A 215 7.64 -34.06 22.19
C VAL A 215 8.62 -33.54 21.14
N ILE A 216 9.88 -33.32 21.54
CA ILE A 216 10.93 -32.80 20.64
C ILE A 216 11.18 -33.77 19.49
N ASP A 217 11.33 -35.06 19.79
CA ASP A 217 11.57 -36.09 18.77
C ASP A 217 10.36 -36.29 17.86
N GLY A 218 9.14 -36.31 18.42
CA GLY A 218 7.91 -36.40 17.65
C GLY A 218 7.73 -35.23 16.67
N VAL A 219 8.03 -33.99 17.09
CA VAL A 219 7.98 -32.81 16.20
C VAL A 219 9.07 -32.87 15.13
N ARG A 220 10.29 -33.30 15.48
CA ARG A 220 11.40 -33.47 14.52
C ARG A 220 11.09 -34.56 13.50
N GLU A 221 10.50 -35.66 13.92
CA GLU A 221 10.08 -36.76 13.04
C GLU A 221 8.94 -36.31 12.12
N LEU A 222 7.92 -35.65 12.68
CA LEU A 222 6.83 -35.09 11.89
C LEU A 222 7.37 -34.13 10.83
N SER A 223 8.25 -33.19 11.18
CA SER A 223 8.86 -32.25 10.24
C SER A 223 9.58 -32.94 9.07
N LYS A 224 10.19 -34.12 9.29
CA LYS A 224 10.80 -34.94 8.24
C LYS A 224 9.77 -35.65 7.35
N LYS A 225 8.61 -36.03 7.91
CA LYS A 225 7.51 -36.69 7.17
C LYS A 225 6.73 -35.74 6.27
N LEU A 226 6.67 -34.45 6.61
CA LEU A 226 5.99 -33.42 5.81
C LEU A 226 6.79 -33.08 4.54
N VAL A 227 6.83 -33.99 3.57
CA VAL A 227 7.57 -33.82 2.30
C VAL A 227 6.65 -33.31 1.20
N ILE A 228 7.07 -32.25 0.50
CA ILE A 228 6.38 -31.68 -0.67
C ILE A 228 7.26 -31.80 -1.92
N VAL A 229 8.55 -31.54 -1.78
CA VAL A 229 9.58 -31.72 -2.81
C VAL A 229 10.26 -33.06 -2.58
N CYS A 230 10.00 -34.02 -3.46
CA CYS A 230 10.71 -35.28 -3.45
C CYS A 230 12.13 -35.09 -3.99
N GLY A 231 13.14 -35.57 -3.25
CA GLY A 231 14.53 -35.56 -3.69
C GLY A 231 15.52 -35.63 -2.53
N ASN A 232 16.66 -36.29 -2.74
CA ASN A 232 17.73 -36.44 -1.75
C ASN A 232 18.96 -35.58 -2.07
N ASP A 233 18.96 -34.91 -3.22
CA ASP A 233 19.96 -33.94 -3.61
C ASP A 233 19.88 -32.68 -2.76
N ASP A 234 21.00 -31.97 -2.66
CA ASP A 234 21.14 -30.80 -1.78
C ASP A 234 20.18 -29.66 -2.18
N ILE A 235 19.87 -29.55 -3.47
CA ILE A 235 18.94 -28.53 -3.99
C ILE A 235 17.50 -28.89 -3.58
N SER A 236 17.06 -30.14 -3.77
CA SER A 236 15.72 -30.56 -3.34
C SER A 236 15.53 -30.45 -1.84
N LYS A 237 16.54 -30.77 -1.03
CA LYS A 237 16.48 -30.57 0.43
C LYS A 237 16.31 -29.10 0.80
N GLN A 238 17.03 -28.21 0.14
CA GLN A 238 16.89 -26.77 0.35
C GLN A 238 15.51 -26.26 -0.10
N ALA A 239 15.02 -26.72 -1.24
CA ALA A 239 13.69 -26.38 -1.73
C ALA A 239 12.59 -26.87 -0.78
N GLN A 240 12.72 -28.08 -0.24
CA GLN A 240 11.81 -28.66 0.74
C GLN A 240 11.79 -27.86 2.04
N TYR A 241 12.96 -27.50 2.55
CA TYR A 241 13.10 -26.66 3.74
C TYR A 241 12.39 -25.31 3.56
N ASN A 242 12.57 -24.67 2.40
CA ASN A 242 11.93 -23.38 2.10
C ASN A 242 10.40 -23.50 1.97
N ALA A 243 9.91 -24.51 1.25
CA ALA A 243 8.47 -24.71 1.02
C ALA A 243 7.70 -24.97 2.34
N THR A 244 8.31 -25.70 3.27
CA THR A 244 7.68 -26.03 4.57
C THR A 244 8.13 -25.13 5.71
N LEU A 245 8.91 -24.08 5.45
CA LEU A 245 9.50 -23.23 6.49
C LEU A 245 8.43 -22.68 7.44
N LEU A 246 7.38 -22.08 6.88
CA LEU A 246 6.32 -21.44 7.68
C LEU A 246 5.51 -22.47 8.48
N MET A 247 5.22 -23.63 7.87
CA MET A 247 4.51 -24.73 8.54
C MET A 247 5.33 -25.33 9.68
N ASN A 248 6.63 -25.54 9.47
CA ASN A 248 7.54 -26.05 10.49
C ASN A 248 7.68 -25.07 11.66
N ILE A 249 7.75 -23.76 11.40
CA ILE A 249 7.76 -22.75 12.45
C ILE A 249 6.44 -22.75 13.24
N LEU A 250 5.30 -22.92 12.55
CA LEU A 250 3.99 -23.02 13.22
C LEU A 250 3.92 -24.28 14.10
N LEU A 251 4.36 -25.43 13.60
CA LEU A 251 4.41 -26.68 14.36
C LEU A 251 5.30 -26.56 15.60
N ARG A 252 6.55 -26.10 15.43
CA ARG A 252 7.48 -25.91 16.55
C ARG A 252 6.96 -24.93 17.58
N SER A 253 6.35 -23.83 17.16
CA SER A 253 5.81 -22.84 18.10
C SER A 253 4.54 -23.29 18.83
N THR A 254 3.68 -24.08 18.19
CA THR A 254 2.43 -24.54 18.82
C THR A 254 2.63 -25.80 19.66
N LEU A 255 3.44 -26.74 19.18
CA LEU A 255 3.75 -28.03 19.80
C LEU A 255 5.00 -27.99 20.69
N CYS A 256 5.49 -26.81 21.08
CA CYS A 256 6.65 -26.71 21.95
C CYS A 256 6.41 -27.38 23.32
N THR A 257 7.50 -27.89 23.90
CA THR A 257 7.49 -28.59 25.20
C THR A 257 6.72 -27.81 26.27
N LYS A 258 6.98 -26.50 26.39
CA LYS A 258 6.34 -25.64 27.38
C LYS A 258 4.83 -25.55 27.21
N LYS A 259 4.34 -25.38 25.97
CA LYS A 259 2.90 -25.23 25.68
C LYS A 259 2.17 -26.57 25.79
N MET A 260 2.81 -27.67 25.41
CA MET A 260 2.28 -29.02 25.62
C MET A 260 2.11 -29.33 27.10
N CYS A 261 3.08 -28.94 27.93
CA CYS A 261 3.06 -29.17 29.37
C CYS A 261 2.06 -28.25 30.12
N THR A 262 1.99 -26.96 29.77
CA THR A 262 1.22 -25.97 30.53
C THR A 262 -0.23 -25.83 30.06
N THR A 263 -0.43 -25.81 28.74
CA THR A 263 -1.72 -25.43 28.12
C THR A 263 -2.47 -26.64 27.59
N ALA A 264 -1.79 -27.49 26.82
CA ALA A 264 -2.45 -28.63 26.17
C ALA A 264 -2.63 -29.83 27.11
N LYS A 265 -1.64 -30.08 27.98
CA LYS A 265 -1.58 -31.17 28.97
C LYS A 265 -1.90 -32.56 28.42
N LEU A 266 -1.46 -32.85 27.19
CA LEU A 266 -1.73 -34.10 26.51
C LEU A 266 -0.94 -35.26 27.11
N ASN A 267 -1.55 -36.43 27.17
CA ASN A 267 -0.92 -37.72 27.44
C ASN A 267 -0.22 -38.28 26.18
N THR A 268 0.71 -39.22 26.34
CA THR A 268 1.49 -39.81 25.24
C THR A 268 0.63 -40.31 24.09
N GLU A 269 -0.41 -41.11 24.37
CA GLU A 269 -1.34 -41.61 23.35
C GLU A 269 -2.07 -40.49 22.59
N ALA A 270 -2.45 -39.41 23.29
CA ALA A 270 -3.12 -38.27 22.68
C ALA A 270 -2.18 -37.44 21.80
N PHE A 271 -0.90 -37.37 22.19
CA PHE A 271 0.14 -36.71 21.42
C PHE A 271 0.48 -37.50 20.14
N ASP A 272 0.64 -38.82 20.24
CA ASP A 272 0.89 -39.68 19.07
C ASP A 272 -0.28 -39.63 18.08
N TRP A 273 -1.52 -39.64 18.60
CA TRP A 273 -2.71 -39.44 17.79
C TRP A 273 -2.70 -38.07 17.09
N LEU A 274 -2.31 -37.01 17.80
CA LEU A 274 -2.23 -35.66 17.24
C LEU A 274 -1.20 -35.58 16.10
N LEU A 275 -0.01 -36.18 16.26
CA LEU A 275 1.01 -36.21 15.21
C LEU A 275 0.50 -36.94 13.95
N GLY A 276 -0.13 -38.10 14.11
CA GLY A 276 -0.69 -38.86 12.99
C GLY A 276 -1.84 -38.13 12.28
N GLU A 277 -2.69 -37.42 13.03
CA GLU A 277 -3.78 -36.63 12.44
C GLU A 277 -3.25 -35.41 11.68
N ILE A 278 -2.19 -34.75 12.18
CA ILE A 278 -1.53 -33.64 11.46
C ILE A 278 -0.93 -34.16 10.16
N GLU A 279 -0.19 -35.27 10.19
CA GLU A 279 0.40 -35.90 9.01
C GLU A 279 -0.67 -36.24 7.96
N SER A 280 -1.72 -36.94 8.37
CA SER A 280 -2.82 -37.34 7.48
C SER A 280 -3.51 -36.14 6.81
N ARG A 281 -3.84 -35.10 7.59
CA ARG A 281 -4.47 -33.88 7.04
C ARG A 281 -3.52 -33.07 6.16
N PHE A 282 -2.24 -33.05 6.48
CA PHE A 282 -1.26 -32.36 5.66
C PHE A 282 -1.12 -33.05 4.29
N LEU A 283 -1.04 -34.37 4.26
CA LEU A 283 -1.01 -35.14 3.01
C LEU A 283 -2.27 -34.92 2.16
N GLN A 284 -3.43 -34.81 2.79
CA GLN A 284 -4.69 -34.47 2.10
C GLN A 284 -4.68 -33.05 1.50
N SER A 285 -3.94 -32.12 2.12
CA SER A 285 -3.83 -30.74 1.66
C SER A 285 -2.86 -30.54 0.50
N ILE A 286 -2.15 -31.57 0.04
CA ILE A 286 -1.24 -31.45 -1.10
C ILE A 286 -2.05 -31.26 -2.39
N ALA A 287 -1.64 -30.30 -3.22
CA ALA A 287 -2.28 -30.01 -4.49
C ALA A 287 -2.23 -31.22 -5.43
N GLN A 288 -3.37 -31.56 -6.02
CA GLN A 288 -3.48 -32.76 -6.85
C GLN A 288 -2.86 -32.50 -8.24
N PRO A 289 -1.96 -33.37 -8.71
CA PRO A 289 -1.45 -33.28 -10.08
C PRO A 289 -2.56 -33.45 -11.12
N GLY A 290 -2.47 -32.72 -12.22
CA GLY A 290 -3.49 -32.69 -13.27
C GLY A 290 -4.57 -31.63 -13.06
N GLU A 291 -4.56 -30.91 -11.93
CA GLU A 291 -5.53 -29.87 -11.66
C GLU A 291 -5.32 -28.63 -12.55
N MET A 292 -6.42 -28.17 -13.17
CA MET A 292 -6.46 -27.01 -14.06
C MET A 292 -6.51 -25.70 -13.27
N VAL A 293 -5.42 -25.43 -12.53
CA VAL A 293 -5.32 -24.30 -11.60
C VAL A 293 -5.49 -22.93 -12.24
N GLY A 294 -5.16 -22.76 -13.52
CA GLY A 294 -5.34 -21.49 -14.21
C GLY A 294 -6.80 -21.08 -14.39
N ALA A 295 -7.68 -22.05 -14.66
CA ALA A 295 -9.12 -21.79 -14.76
C ALA A 295 -9.73 -21.48 -13.39
N LEU A 296 -9.30 -22.18 -12.34
CA LEU A 296 -9.70 -21.93 -10.96
C LEU A 296 -9.26 -20.53 -10.52
N ALA A 297 -7.98 -20.19 -10.71
CA ALA A 297 -7.45 -18.87 -10.38
C ALA A 297 -8.18 -17.73 -11.12
N ALA A 298 -8.54 -17.93 -12.39
CA ALA A 298 -9.32 -16.96 -13.16
C ALA A 298 -10.70 -16.70 -12.52
N GLN A 299 -11.38 -17.76 -12.10
CA GLN A 299 -12.68 -17.68 -11.44
C GLN A 299 -12.59 -17.05 -10.05
N SER A 300 -11.61 -17.46 -9.25
CA SER A 300 -11.37 -16.90 -7.91
C SER A 300 -11.02 -15.42 -7.95
N LEU A 301 -10.42 -14.92 -9.03
CA LEU A 301 -10.16 -13.48 -9.20
C LEU A 301 -11.38 -12.72 -9.73
N GLY A 302 -12.13 -13.29 -10.66
CA GLY A 302 -13.22 -12.56 -11.31
C GLY A 302 -14.57 -12.62 -10.59
N GLU A 303 -14.85 -13.64 -9.77
CA GLU A 303 -16.02 -13.64 -8.88
C GLU A 303 -16.02 -12.43 -7.93
N PRO A 304 -14.96 -12.14 -7.14
CA PRO A 304 -14.97 -10.98 -6.25
C PRO A 304 -14.95 -9.67 -7.03
N ALA A 305 -14.43 -9.65 -8.27
CA ALA A 305 -14.54 -8.49 -9.13
C ALA A 305 -15.99 -8.11 -9.44
N THR A 306 -16.92 -9.08 -9.47
CA THR A 306 -18.36 -8.80 -9.59
C THR A 306 -18.90 -8.06 -8.37
N GLN A 307 -18.34 -8.26 -7.19
CA GLN A 307 -18.75 -7.60 -5.94
C GLN A 307 -18.05 -6.24 -5.75
N MET A 308 -16.79 -6.12 -6.16
CA MET A 308 -16.01 -4.88 -6.09
C MET A 308 -16.59 -3.74 -6.94
N THR A 309 -17.46 -4.07 -7.89
CA THR A 309 -18.25 -3.11 -8.67
C THR A 309 -19.01 -2.14 -7.78
N LEU A 310 -19.67 -2.64 -6.72
CA LEU A 310 -20.66 -1.90 -5.93
C LEU A 310 -20.03 -0.99 -4.85
N ASN A 311 -18.79 -1.26 -4.42
CA ASN A 311 -18.23 -0.69 -3.18
C ASN A 311 -17.17 0.41 -3.36
N THR A 312 -17.01 0.98 -4.56
CA THR A 312 -15.87 1.87 -4.86
C THR A 312 -15.96 3.29 -4.29
N PHE A 313 -17.15 3.77 -3.89
CA PHE A 313 -17.35 5.17 -3.46
C PHE A 313 -17.54 5.37 -1.95
N HIS A 314 -17.39 4.32 -1.14
CA HIS A 314 -17.78 4.32 0.27
C HIS A 314 -16.63 4.39 1.29
N TYR A 315 -15.37 4.50 0.87
CA TYR A 315 -14.28 4.78 1.82
C TYR A 315 -14.31 6.23 2.27
N ALA A 316 -15.00 6.50 3.38
CA ALA A 316 -14.94 7.76 4.10
C ALA A 316 -13.62 7.82 4.90
N GLY A 317 -12.87 8.93 4.81
CA GLY A 317 -11.75 9.20 5.71
C GLY A 317 -10.46 9.75 5.11
N VAL A 318 -10.30 9.83 3.78
CA VAL A 318 -9.11 10.45 3.15
C VAL A 318 -9.53 11.48 2.10
N SER A 319 -9.61 12.74 2.53
CA SER A 319 -10.29 13.86 1.86
C SER A 319 -9.82 14.28 0.45
N ALA A 320 -8.76 13.71 -0.12
CA ALA A 320 -8.12 14.30 -1.32
C ALA A 320 -7.73 13.34 -2.44
N LYS A 321 -7.83 12.01 -2.27
CA LYS A 321 -7.33 11.07 -3.28
C LYS A 321 -8.49 10.27 -3.89
N ASN A 322 -9.04 10.78 -5.00
CA ASN A 322 -9.88 10.01 -5.91
C ASN A 322 -9.00 8.97 -6.62
N VAL A 323 -8.57 7.92 -5.91
CA VAL A 323 -7.84 6.81 -6.53
C VAL A 323 -8.85 5.99 -7.32
N THR A 324 -8.53 5.65 -8.57
CA THR A 324 -9.33 4.67 -9.33
C THR A 324 -9.30 3.33 -8.60
N LEU A 325 -10.46 2.87 -8.14
CA LEU A 325 -10.66 1.61 -7.44
C LEU A 325 -11.65 0.72 -8.21
N GLY A 326 -11.73 -0.56 -7.83
CA GLY A 326 -12.66 -1.53 -8.38
C GLY A 326 -12.38 -1.92 -9.83
N VAL A 327 -13.43 -2.18 -10.60
CA VAL A 327 -13.36 -2.69 -11.98
C VAL A 327 -12.56 -1.79 -12.93
N PRO A 328 -12.69 -0.45 -12.91
CA PRO A 328 -11.85 0.42 -13.74
C PRO A 328 -10.35 0.22 -13.49
N ARG A 329 -9.95 0.02 -12.24
CA ARG A 329 -8.54 -0.22 -11.87
C ARG A 329 -8.08 -1.60 -12.32
N LEU A 330 -8.92 -2.62 -12.12
CA LEU A 330 -8.64 -3.98 -12.59
C LEU A 330 -8.41 -4.00 -14.11
N LYS A 331 -9.22 -3.26 -14.88
CA LYS A 331 -9.07 -3.12 -16.34
C LYS A 331 -7.76 -2.44 -16.73
N GLU A 332 -7.35 -1.39 -16.03
CA GLU A 332 -6.05 -0.71 -16.26
C GLU A 332 -4.87 -1.66 -16.02
N ILE A 333 -4.94 -2.47 -14.97
CA ILE A 333 -3.87 -3.42 -14.60
C ILE A 333 -3.79 -4.56 -15.62
N ILE A 334 -4.92 -5.20 -15.95
CA ILE A 334 -4.96 -6.32 -16.91
C ILE A 334 -4.50 -5.88 -18.31
N ASN A 335 -4.83 -4.65 -18.71
CA ASN A 335 -4.43 -4.13 -20.02
C ASN A 335 -3.03 -3.51 -20.05
N VAL A 336 -2.36 -3.36 -18.90
CA VAL A 336 -1.07 -2.66 -18.78
C VAL A 336 -1.12 -1.30 -19.48
N SER A 337 -2.15 -0.50 -19.15
CA SER A 337 -2.39 0.79 -19.79
C SER A 337 -1.24 1.78 -19.52
N LYS A 338 -0.68 2.38 -20.57
CA LYS A 338 0.40 3.38 -20.45
C LYS A 338 -0.05 4.67 -19.76
N GLN A 339 -1.27 5.12 -20.04
CA GLN A 339 -1.86 6.31 -19.43
C GLN A 339 -2.85 5.89 -18.33
N LEU A 340 -2.43 6.04 -17.08
CA LEU A 340 -3.29 5.80 -15.92
C LEU A 340 -4.17 7.02 -15.67
N LYS A 341 -5.44 6.81 -15.31
CA LYS A 341 -6.35 7.92 -15.00
C LYS A 341 -5.93 8.70 -13.75
N THR A 342 -5.41 7.98 -12.75
CA THR A 342 -5.02 8.57 -11.45
C THR A 342 -3.64 8.06 -11.03
N PRO A 343 -2.55 8.53 -11.69
CA PRO A 343 -1.20 8.17 -11.28
C PRO A 343 -0.96 8.71 -9.87
N SER A 344 -0.46 7.86 -8.97
CA SER A 344 -0.15 8.26 -7.60
C SER A 344 1.15 7.61 -7.15
N LEU A 345 1.87 8.34 -6.30
CA LEU A 345 3.14 7.90 -5.75
C LEU A 345 3.15 8.25 -4.25
N THR A 346 3.54 7.29 -3.42
CA THR A 346 3.70 7.47 -1.98
C THR A 346 5.19 7.58 -1.67
N VAL A 347 5.65 8.78 -1.31
CA VAL A 347 7.03 9.04 -0.89
C VAL A 347 7.12 8.89 0.62
N PHE A 348 7.97 7.99 1.11
CA PHE A 348 8.32 7.90 2.53
C PHE A 348 9.52 8.81 2.81
N LEU A 349 9.42 9.64 3.84
CA LEU A 349 10.50 10.51 4.28
C LEU A 349 11.42 9.79 5.27
N THR A 350 12.68 10.19 5.33
CA THR A 350 13.70 9.63 6.24
C THR A 350 14.23 10.70 7.20
N GLY A 351 14.91 10.26 8.27
CA GLY A 351 15.55 11.15 9.23
C GLY A 351 14.57 12.04 10.00
N ALA A 352 14.94 13.30 10.19
CA ALA A 352 14.13 14.27 10.93
C ALA A 352 12.82 14.63 10.22
N ALA A 353 12.82 14.68 8.87
CA ALA A 353 11.64 15.02 8.08
C ALA A 353 10.51 13.98 8.18
N ALA A 354 10.80 12.76 8.64
CA ALA A 354 9.78 11.74 8.89
C ALA A 354 8.93 12.01 10.14
N LYS A 355 9.47 12.79 11.10
CA LYS A 355 8.83 13.08 12.40
C LYS A 355 8.38 14.52 12.53
N ASP A 356 9.03 15.43 11.81
CA ASP A 356 8.84 16.87 11.89
C ASP A 356 8.05 17.39 10.69
N ALA A 357 6.91 18.05 10.97
CA ALA A 357 6.01 18.58 9.97
C ALA A 357 6.61 19.75 9.17
N GLU A 358 7.45 20.59 9.77
CA GLU A 358 8.04 21.74 9.08
C GLU A 358 9.05 21.28 8.02
N LYS A 359 9.92 20.35 8.40
CA LYS A 359 10.88 19.71 7.47
C LYS A 359 10.18 18.89 6.39
N ALA A 360 9.06 18.25 6.73
CA ALA A 360 8.23 17.56 5.73
C ALA A 360 7.66 18.56 4.71
N LYS A 361 7.23 19.75 5.14
CA LYS A 361 6.77 20.83 4.26
C LYS A 361 7.90 21.31 3.33
N ASP A 362 9.13 21.40 3.81
CA ASP A 362 10.28 21.76 2.95
C ASP A 362 10.51 20.76 1.82
N VAL A 363 10.37 19.46 2.10
CA VAL A 363 10.45 18.42 1.07
C VAL A 363 9.27 18.53 0.10
N LEU A 364 8.07 18.81 0.60
CA LEU A 364 6.89 19.02 -0.23
C LEU A 364 7.09 20.16 -1.23
N CYS A 365 7.59 21.32 -0.79
CA CYS A 365 7.84 22.49 -1.64
C CYS A 365 8.86 22.18 -2.75
N LYS A 366 9.86 21.34 -2.48
CA LYS A 366 10.87 20.92 -3.47
C LYS A 366 10.31 19.94 -4.51
N LEU A 367 9.36 19.09 -4.12
CA LEU A 367 8.76 18.08 -5.02
C LEU A 367 7.58 18.63 -5.81
N GLU A 368 6.85 19.60 -5.27
CA GLU A 368 5.66 20.15 -5.93
C GLU A 368 6.04 20.99 -7.16
N HIS A 369 5.63 20.52 -8.34
CA HIS A 369 5.79 21.29 -9.56
C HIS A 369 4.99 22.61 -9.51
N THR A 370 5.75 23.71 -9.42
CA THR A 370 5.23 25.07 -9.32
C THR A 370 5.67 25.86 -10.54
N THR A 371 4.70 26.35 -11.31
CA THR A 371 4.97 27.26 -12.42
C THR A 371 4.80 28.70 -11.96
N LEU A 372 5.45 29.65 -12.64
CA LEU A 372 5.32 31.08 -12.37
C LEU A 372 3.85 31.54 -12.41
N LYS A 373 3.05 30.97 -13.33
CA LYS A 373 1.59 31.19 -13.42
C LYS A 373 0.85 30.91 -12.11
N LYS A 374 1.28 29.91 -11.33
CA LYS A 374 0.63 29.61 -10.03
C LYS A 374 0.96 30.67 -8.98
N VAL A 375 2.07 31.37 -9.09
CA VAL A 375 2.51 32.37 -8.09
C VAL A 375 2.09 33.79 -8.48
N THR A 376 1.94 34.03 -9.77
CA THR A 376 1.55 35.32 -10.34
C THR A 376 0.09 35.66 -10.03
N ALA A 377 -0.14 36.86 -9.52
CA ALA A 377 -1.45 37.44 -9.29
C ALA A 377 -1.94 38.18 -10.55
N ASN A 378 -1.08 39.02 -11.14
CA ASN A 378 -1.40 39.82 -12.31
C ASN A 378 -0.19 39.99 -13.23
N THR A 379 -0.43 40.16 -14.52
CA THR A 379 0.59 40.46 -15.54
C THR A 379 0.08 41.59 -16.43
N ALA A 380 0.86 42.64 -16.57
CA ALA A 380 0.52 43.77 -17.41
C ALA A 380 1.74 44.21 -18.24
N ILE A 381 1.50 44.61 -19.48
CA ILE A 381 2.51 45.17 -20.36
C ILE A 381 2.28 46.67 -20.42
N TYR A 382 3.35 47.42 -20.14
CA TYR A 382 3.37 48.87 -20.20
C TYR A 382 4.37 49.31 -21.27
N TYR A 383 4.07 50.43 -21.91
CA TYR A 383 5.02 51.13 -22.75
C TYR A 383 5.70 52.19 -21.87
N ASP A 384 6.98 51.97 -21.57
CA ASP A 384 7.79 52.76 -20.63
C ASP A 384 9.10 53.16 -21.33
N PRO A 385 9.10 54.25 -22.12
CA PRO A 385 10.20 54.64 -23.00
C PRO A 385 11.52 54.86 -22.25
N ASP A 386 11.45 55.51 -21.08
CA ASP A 386 12.61 55.78 -20.26
C ASP A 386 12.79 54.63 -19.24
N PRO A 387 13.98 54.01 -19.15
CA PRO A 387 14.25 52.97 -18.15
C PRO A 387 14.38 53.52 -16.72
N THR A 388 14.83 54.77 -16.59
CA THR A 388 15.15 55.39 -15.31
C THR A 388 13.94 56.09 -14.68
N ASN A 389 13.07 56.68 -15.48
CA ASN A 389 11.87 57.37 -15.01
C ASN A 389 10.63 56.67 -15.54
N THR A 390 9.88 56.03 -14.63
CA THR A 390 8.79 55.12 -14.96
C THR A 390 7.44 55.85 -15.04
N VAL A 391 6.59 55.46 -15.99
CA VAL A 391 5.19 55.91 -16.07
C VAL A 391 4.33 55.43 -14.87
N ILE A 392 4.79 54.43 -14.13
CA ILE A 392 4.09 53.85 -12.97
C ILE A 392 4.56 54.53 -11.68
N ASN A 393 3.71 55.39 -11.11
CA ASN A 393 3.99 56.14 -9.87
C ASN A 393 4.31 55.23 -8.67
N GLU A 394 3.69 54.05 -8.58
CA GLU A 394 3.94 53.09 -7.48
C GLU A 394 5.35 52.49 -7.54
N ASP A 395 5.97 52.48 -8.73
CA ASP A 395 7.27 51.85 -8.93
C ASP A 395 8.44 52.86 -8.98
N GLU A 396 8.15 54.16 -8.98
CA GLU A 396 9.12 55.25 -9.23
C GLU A 396 10.26 55.28 -8.21
N GLU A 397 9.93 55.21 -6.93
CA GLU A 397 10.90 55.30 -5.83
C GLU A 397 11.92 54.14 -5.87
N TRP A 398 11.49 52.91 -6.07
CA TRP A 398 12.40 51.77 -6.03
C TRP A 398 13.16 51.53 -7.35
N VAL A 399 12.56 51.89 -8.49
CA VAL A 399 13.25 51.82 -9.79
C VAL A 399 14.36 52.85 -9.87
N SER A 400 14.14 54.08 -9.39
CA SER A 400 15.17 55.12 -9.38
C SER A 400 16.39 54.71 -8.54
N ILE A 401 16.17 54.18 -7.33
CA ILE A 401 17.23 53.66 -6.45
C ILE A 401 18.02 52.53 -7.11
N PHE A 402 17.37 51.65 -7.88
CA PHE A 402 18.04 50.54 -8.55
C PHE A 402 19.04 51.02 -9.61
N TYR A 403 18.67 52.03 -10.39
CA TYR A 403 19.52 52.58 -11.46
C TYR A 403 20.53 53.63 -10.98
N GLU A 404 20.49 54.05 -9.72
CA GLU A 404 21.58 54.82 -9.10
C GLU A 404 22.86 53.98 -8.90
N MET A 405 22.76 52.64 -8.94
CA MET A 405 23.91 51.75 -8.93
C MET A 405 24.51 51.62 -10.36
N PRO A 406 25.83 51.81 -10.54
CA PRO A 406 26.47 52.00 -11.86
C PRO A 406 26.68 50.70 -12.67
N ASP A 407 25.97 49.63 -12.35
CA ASP A 407 26.30 48.28 -12.81
C ASP A 407 25.71 47.90 -14.17
N PHE A 408 24.83 48.74 -14.76
CA PHE A 408 24.14 48.42 -16.01
C PHE A 408 23.95 49.64 -16.93
N ASP A 409 24.06 49.42 -18.25
CA ASP A 409 23.83 50.45 -19.27
C ASP A 409 22.35 50.43 -19.72
N PRO A 410 21.51 51.41 -19.32
CA PRO A 410 20.07 51.39 -19.56
C PRO A 410 19.70 51.52 -21.05
N SER A 411 20.66 51.97 -21.87
CA SER A 411 20.52 52.27 -23.29
C SER A 411 20.18 51.06 -24.16
N LYS A 412 20.43 49.85 -23.66
CA LYS A 412 20.20 48.58 -24.36
C LYS A 412 18.85 47.95 -24.06
N SER A 413 17.98 48.62 -23.31
CA SER A 413 16.69 48.06 -22.91
C SER A 413 15.55 48.47 -23.86
N SER A 414 14.66 47.53 -24.15
CA SER A 414 13.42 47.78 -24.88
C SER A 414 12.50 48.76 -24.12
N PRO A 415 11.75 49.63 -24.83
CA PRO A 415 10.73 50.49 -24.23
C PRO A 415 9.48 49.70 -23.77
N TRP A 416 9.37 48.42 -24.11
CA TRP A 416 8.28 47.57 -23.64
C TRP A 416 8.64 46.91 -22.32
N LEU A 417 7.82 47.17 -21.30
CA LEU A 417 7.98 46.66 -19.95
C LEU A 417 6.89 45.62 -19.65
N LEU A 418 7.29 44.41 -19.25
CA LEU A 418 6.39 43.43 -18.66
C LEU A 418 6.46 43.52 -17.13
N ARG A 419 5.37 43.95 -16.49
CA ARG A 419 5.19 44.00 -15.04
C ARG A 419 4.41 42.76 -14.58
N ILE A 420 5.03 41.96 -13.71
CA ILE A 420 4.43 40.77 -13.10
C ILE A 420 4.27 41.03 -11.60
N GLU A 421 3.04 40.97 -11.11
CA GLU A 421 2.73 41.08 -9.68
C GLU A 421 2.53 39.68 -9.09
N LEU A 422 3.22 39.36 -8.00
CA LEU A 422 3.17 38.06 -7.34
C LEU A 422 2.26 38.06 -6.11
N ASP A 423 1.55 36.95 -5.89
CA ASP A 423 0.72 36.74 -4.69
C ASP A 423 1.60 36.37 -3.48
N ARG A 424 1.69 37.29 -2.52
CA ARG A 424 2.46 37.11 -1.27
C ARG A 424 2.05 35.84 -0.50
N LYS A 425 0.76 35.47 -0.49
CA LYS A 425 0.31 34.27 0.25
C LYS A 425 0.92 33.00 -0.34
N ARG A 426 0.95 32.90 -1.67
CA ARG A 426 1.51 31.74 -2.38
C ARG A 426 3.03 31.69 -2.30
N MET A 427 3.69 32.85 -2.26
CA MET A 427 5.14 32.95 -2.04
C MET A 427 5.55 32.39 -0.67
N VAL A 428 4.85 32.79 0.39
CA VAL A 428 5.10 32.30 1.77
C VAL A 428 4.79 30.81 1.89
N ASP A 429 3.67 30.35 1.34
CA ASP A 429 3.28 28.94 1.41
C ASP A 429 4.30 28.00 0.75
N LYS A 430 4.96 28.48 -0.31
CA LYS A 430 5.96 27.73 -1.07
C LYS A 430 7.40 28.01 -0.65
N LYS A 431 7.62 28.89 0.33
CA LYS A 431 8.94 29.33 0.79
C LYS A 431 9.85 29.77 -0.36
N LEU A 432 9.31 30.58 -1.28
CA LEU A 432 10.06 31.15 -2.41
C LEU A 432 10.54 32.56 -2.04
N SER A 433 11.76 32.91 -2.46
CA SER A 433 12.31 34.28 -2.44
C SER A 433 12.29 34.89 -3.83
N MET A 434 12.24 36.22 -3.92
CA MET A 434 12.31 36.93 -5.21
C MET A 434 13.63 36.66 -5.94
N GLU A 435 14.74 36.58 -5.20
CA GLU A 435 16.07 36.23 -5.73
C GLU A 435 16.06 34.87 -6.45
N THR A 436 15.50 33.82 -5.83
CA THR A 436 15.44 32.48 -6.43
C THR A 436 14.66 32.47 -7.75
N ILE A 437 13.60 33.30 -7.85
CA ILE A 437 12.80 33.41 -9.07
C ILE A 437 13.58 34.17 -10.15
N ALA A 438 14.24 35.28 -9.79
CA ALA A 438 15.06 36.06 -10.71
C ALA A 438 16.18 35.21 -11.33
N GLU A 439 16.91 34.45 -10.52
CA GLU A 439 17.96 33.53 -10.99
C GLU A 439 17.43 32.49 -11.98
N LYS A 440 16.21 31.95 -11.76
CA LYS A 440 15.60 30.97 -12.66
C LYS A 440 15.11 31.58 -13.96
N ILE A 441 14.64 32.82 -13.94
CA ILE A 441 14.26 33.56 -15.15
C ILE A 441 15.51 33.85 -15.97
N GLN A 442 16.54 34.42 -15.35
CA GLN A 442 17.81 34.73 -16.02
C GLN A 442 18.52 33.46 -16.52
N GLY A 443 18.50 32.37 -15.74
CA GLY A 443 19.04 31.09 -16.18
C GLY A 443 18.26 30.42 -17.32
N GLY A 444 16.97 30.74 -17.48
CA GLY A 444 16.12 30.21 -18.53
C GLY A 444 16.18 31.01 -19.83
N PHE A 445 16.22 32.34 -19.74
CA PHE A 445 16.20 33.26 -20.89
C PHE A 445 17.56 33.89 -21.21
N GLY A 446 18.61 33.63 -20.42
CA GLY A 446 19.94 34.16 -20.64
C GLY A 446 20.01 35.68 -20.51
N ASN A 447 20.76 36.33 -21.42
CA ASN A 447 20.96 37.79 -21.43
C ASN A 447 19.86 38.55 -22.19
N ASP A 448 18.91 37.83 -22.78
CA ASP A 448 17.87 38.42 -23.64
C ASP A 448 16.80 39.16 -22.82
N VAL A 449 16.68 38.85 -21.53
CA VAL A 449 15.69 39.43 -20.63
C VAL A 449 16.37 40.02 -19.40
N HIS A 450 16.29 41.34 -19.27
CA HIS A 450 16.69 42.07 -18.09
C HIS A 450 15.56 42.04 -17.05
N THR A 451 15.87 41.59 -15.83
CA THR A 451 14.90 41.41 -14.75
C THR A 451 15.24 42.31 -13.58
N ILE A 452 14.27 43.12 -13.14
CA ILE A 452 14.35 43.92 -11.91
C ILE A 452 13.20 43.49 -11.01
N TYR A 453 13.42 43.51 -9.70
CA TYR A 453 12.40 43.11 -8.74
C TYR A 453 12.45 43.94 -7.46
N THR A 454 11.34 43.98 -6.76
CA THR A 454 11.21 44.60 -5.43
C THR A 454 11.75 43.68 -4.33
N ASP A 455 12.20 44.24 -3.20
CA ASP A 455 12.55 43.48 -2.00
C ASP A 455 11.36 42.68 -1.45
N ASP A 456 11.63 41.56 -0.76
CA ASP A 456 10.64 40.67 -0.15
C ASP A 456 9.77 41.41 0.90
N ASN A 457 10.26 42.53 1.43
CA ASN A 457 9.55 43.37 2.40
C ASN A 457 8.53 44.34 1.76
N ALA A 458 8.64 44.61 0.45
CA ALA A 458 7.80 45.60 -0.24
C ALA A 458 6.32 45.20 -0.23
N GLU A 459 5.41 46.17 -0.09
CA GLU A 459 3.95 45.91 0.01
C GLU A 459 3.43 45.06 -1.15
N LYS A 460 3.87 45.38 -2.37
CA LYS A 460 3.62 44.59 -3.58
C LYS A 460 4.92 43.92 -4.03
N LEU A 461 4.85 42.62 -4.32
CA LEU A 461 5.96 41.85 -4.90
C LEU A 461 5.88 41.98 -6.41
N VAL A 462 6.77 42.78 -7.00
CA VAL A 462 6.73 43.11 -8.43
C VAL A 462 8.02 42.70 -9.12
N PHE A 463 7.87 42.08 -10.28
CA PHE A 463 8.91 41.84 -11.26
C PHE A 463 8.71 42.75 -12.47
N ARG A 464 9.79 43.37 -12.94
CA ARG A 464 9.86 44.18 -14.15
C ARG A 464 10.83 43.51 -15.11
N LEU A 465 10.32 43.09 -16.26
CA LEU A 465 11.08 42.40 -17.30
C LEU A 465 11.15 43.29 -18.53
N ARG A 466 12.36 43.57 -19.00
CA ARG A 466 12.62 44.26 -20.28
C ARG A 466 13.43 43.35 -21.17
N ILE A 467 13.17 43.41 -22.48
CA ILE A 467 13.98 42.70 -23.47
C ILE A 467 15.26 43.51 -23.69
N SER A 468 16.41 42.84 -23.68
CA SER A 468 17.68 43.42 -24.10
C SER A 468 17.66 43.54 -25.63
N GLY A 469 17.85 44.75 -26.16
CA GLY A 469 18.01 44.98 -27.58
C GLY A 469 19.34 44.38 -28.05
N ASP A 470 19.26 43.40 -28.94
CA ASP A 470 20.42 42.93 -29.70
C ASP A 470 20.76 44.01 -30.75
N ASP A 471 22.03 44.40 -30.86
CA ASP A 471 22.57 45.29 -31.93
C ASP A 471 22.52 44.61 -33.32
N LYS A 472 21.48 43.83 -33.62
CA LYS A 472 21.25 43.20 -34.93
C LYS A 472 20.13 43.91 -35.70
N SER A 473 20.15 45.23 -35.67
CA SER A 473 19.41 46.06 -36.62
C SER A 473 20.36 46.90 -37.47
N ALA A 474 21.36 46.25 -38.06
CA ALA A 474 22.02 46.71 -39.28
C ALA A 474 22.64 45.49 -39.99
N GLU A 475 22.21 45.24 -41.22
CA GLU A 475 22.70 44.20 -42.16
C GLU A 475 21.99 42.83 -42.14
N GLY A 476 20.81 42.79 -42.75
CA GLY A 476 20.50 41.82 -43.80
C GLY A 476 20.18 40.37 -43.42
N GLN A 477 19.06 40.13 -42.74
CA GLN A 477 18.35 38.82 -42.77
C GLN A 477 16.83 39.02 -42.67
N GLU A 478 16.22 39.53 -43.74
CA GLU A 478 14.75 39.69 -43.84
C GLU A 478 14.02 38.47 -44.45
N GLU A 479 14.67 37.31 -44.68
CA GLU A 479 14.03 36.20 -45.42
C GLU A 479 14.05 34.80 -44.76
N GLN A 480 14.40 34.64 -43.48
CA GLN A 480 14.43 33.30 -42.85
C GLN A 480 13.62 33.10 -41.57
N VAL A 481 12.80 34.06 -41.14
CA VAL A 481 11.98 33.93 -39.91
C VAL A 481 10.57 33.39 -40.20
N ASP A 482 10.03 33.58 -41.41
CA ASP A 482 8.64 33.22 -41.76
C ASP A 482 8.36 31.71 -41.94
N LYS A 483 9.32 30.80 -41.71
CA LYS A 483 9.11 29.34 -41.86
C LYS A 483 9.11 28.52 -40.58
N MET A 484 9.36 29.14 -39.41
CA MET A 484 9.41 28.40 -38.14
C MET A 484 8.32 28.77 -37.13
N GLU A 485 7.45 29.76 -37.40
CA GLU A 485 6.46 30.23 -36.41
C GLU A 485 5.04 29.65 -36.53
N ASP A 486 4.66 28.98 -37.62
CA ASP A 486 3.26 28.52 -37.76
C ASP A 486 2.94 27.14 -37.12
N ASP A 487 3.93 26.29 -36.86
CA ASP A 487 3.66 24.92 -36.33
C ASP A 487 3.71 24.81 -34.80
N ALA A 488 4.16 25.84 -34.08
CA ALA A 488 4.25 25.85 -32.61
C ALA A 488 3.08 26.55 -31.92
N PHE A 489 2.33 27.41 -32.63
CA PHE A 489 1.29 28.25 -32.02
C PHE A 489 -0.11 27.61 -31.93
N LEU A 490 -0.32 26.41 -32.49
CA LEU A 490 -1.62 25.73 -32.50
C LEU A 490 -1.76 24.55 -31.52
N LYS A 491 -0.80 24.35 -30.61
CA LYS A 491 -0.95 23.43 -29.47
C LYS A 491 -0.27 23.94 -28.19
N MET A 492 -0.97 24.79 -27.43
CA MET A 492 -0.96 24.78 -25.96
C MET A 492 -2.29 25.26 -25.40
#